data_AF-A0A2E5S0G2-F1
#
_entry.id   AF-A0A2E5S0G2-F1
#
_cell.length_a   1.000
_cell.length_b   1.000
_cell.length_c   1.000
_cell.angle_alpha   90.00
_cell.angle_beta   90.00
_cell.angle_gamma   90.00
#
_symmetry.space_group_name_H-M   'P 1'
#
loop_
_entity.id
_entity.type
_entity.pdbx_description
1 polymer ?
#
loop_
_entity_poly.entity_id
_entity_poly.type
_entity_poly.pdbx_seq_one_letter_code
_entity_poly.pdbx_strand_id
1 'polypeptide(L)'
;MESPAISPHRIPGYNRFFMGRLQKPDIASSESNRLFLIRHGKPEFPYTNEPGKWIWGSEFNRLSKRYDESALNGSWNRNRLDSHEPGLLEIVRSSLPLSSDIRRATQTASLVLGKERNVQCHQLFREVPLPAVPGFLKLPAYWHLILARLLWYAGKHSDEPREQARSRASKAADFLESVDDQSVSLFSHGFFLYLLTHELLRRGWHCEETRPMRYLEIRSFVRKNGEPTTN
;
A
#
# COMPACT_ATOMS: atom_id res chain seq x y z
N MET A 1 -48.68 -7.77 64.30
CA MET A 1 -49.74 -6.81 64.65
C MET A 1 -49.50 -5.54 63.86
N GLU A 2 -50.47 -5.22 63.01
CA GLU A 2 -50.86 -3.90 62.49
C GLU A 2 -49.88 -3.01 61.69
N SER A 3 -50.25 -2.87 60.41
CA SER A 3 -50.04 -1.74 59.48
C SER A 3 -50.68 -0.43 60.03
N PRO A 4 -50.40 0.79 59.52
CA PRO A 4 -50.70 1.14 58.12
C PRO A 4 -49.86 2.26 57.43
N ALA A 5 -50.24 2.44 56.16
CA ALA A 5 -49.69 3.24 55.07
C ALA A 5 -49.66 4.76 55.24
N ILE A 6 -48.73 5.42 54.53
CA ILE A 6 -48.88 6.77 53.95
C ILE A 6 -48.11 6.86 52.61
N SER A 7 -48.83 7.15 51.53
CA SER A 7 -48.39 7.83 50.28
C SER A 7 -48.77 9.32 50.45
N PRO A 8 -48.18 10.35 49.79
CA PRO A 8 -47.73 10.45 48.39
C PRO A 8 -46.40 11.25 48.23
N HIS A 9 -45.72 11.30 47.07
CA HIS A 9 -45.90 12.36 46.08
C HIS A 9 -45.10 12.05 44.81
N ARG A 10 -45.76 12.23 43.65
CA ARG A 10 -45.19 12.25 42.31
C ARG A 10 -44.19 13.41 42.18
N ILE A 11 -43.02 13.12 41.60
CA ILE A 11 -42.24 14.09 40.84
C ILE A 11 -42.19 13.59 39.39
N PRO A 12 -42.55 14.42 38.39
CA PRO A 12 -42.65 14.03 37.00
C PRO A 12 -41.33 14.15 36.25
N GLY A 13 -41.15 13.33 35.22
CA GLY A 13 -40.27 13.66 34.10
C GLY A 13 -38.92 12.94 34.05
N TYR A 14 -38.93 11.69 33.59
CA TYR A 14 -37.83 11.19 32.77
C TYR A 14 -38.44 10.58 31.51
N ASN A 15 -38.28 11.29 30.39
CA ASN A 15 -38.61 10.81 29.05
C ASN A 15 -37.79 9.55 28.77
N ARG A 16 -38.44 8.39 28.78
CA ARG A 16 -37.88 7.15 28.27
C ARG A 16 -37.97 7.24 26.75
N PHE A 17 -36.94 7.80 26.12
CA PHE A 17 -36.79 7.74 24.66
C PHE A 17 -36.77 6.27 24.24
N PHE A 18 -37.88 5.85 23.62
CA PHE A 18 -37.95 4.65 22.82
C PHE A 18 -36.96 4.83 21.65
N MET A 19 -35.74 4.32 21.78
CA MET A 19 -34.91 4.02 20.62
C MET A 19 -35.55 2.81 19.94
N GLY A 20 -36.36 3.08 18.93
CA GLY A 20 -36.80 2.06 17.99
C GLY A 20 -35.58 1.32 17.46
N ARG A 21 -35.64 -0.01 17.48
CA ARG A 21 -34.75 -0.87 16.69
C ARG A 21 -34.82 -0.37 15.25
N LEU A 22 -33.78 0.31 14.80
CA LEU A 22 -33.53 0.50 13.37
C LEU A 22 -33.29 -0.89 12.79
N GLN A 23 -34.30 -1.44 12.11
CA GLN A 23 -34.11 -2.55 11.20
C GLN A 23 -33.36 -2.04 9.97
N LYS A 24 -32.35 -2.84 9.62
CA LYS A 24 -31.30 -2.75 8.59
C LYS A 24 -31.72 -2.14 7.25
N PRO A 25 -30.77 -1.58 6.47
CA PRO A 25 -30.70 -1.94 5.06
C PRO A 25 -30.01 -3.30 4.93
N ASP A 26 -30.70 -4.25 4.30
CA ASP A 26 -30.07 -5.43 3.73
C ASP A 26 -28.99 -4.97 2.74
N ILE A 27 -27.72 -5.16 3.12
CA ILE A 27 -26.60 -4.95 2.20
C ILE A 27 -26.60 -6.16 1.28
N ALA A 28 -27.35 -6.06 0.19
CA ALA A 28 -27.11 -6.88 -0.98
C ALA A 28 -25.63 -6.71 -1.37
N SER A 29 -24.92 -7.83 -1.32
CA SER A 29 -23.55 -8.02 -1.77
C SER A 29 -23.41 -7.63 -3.24
N SER A 30 -23.01 -6.40 -3.50
CA SER A 30 -22.31 -6.01 -4.71
C SER A 30 -20.88 -5.75 -4.25
N GLU A 31 -20.05 -6.80 -4.15
CA GLU A 31 -18.63 -6.60 -3.90
C GLU A 31 -18.04 -5.84 -5.07
N SER A 32 -17.85 -4.52 -4.90
CA SER A 32 -17.11 -3.71 -5.86
C SER A 32 -15.67 -4.21 -5.88
N ASN A 33 -15.13 -4.54 -7.05
CA ASN A 33 -13.74 -4.96 -7.22
C ASN A 33 -12.80 -3.96 -6.54
N ARG A 34 -11.90 -4.45 -5.68
CA ARG A 34 -10.94 -3.62 -4.93
C ARG A 34 -9.52 -3.93 -5.37
N LEU A 35 -8.68 -2.92 -5.47
CA LEU A 35 -7.24 -3.11 -5.62
C LEU A 35 -6.57 -2.82 -4.28
N PHE A 36 -5.76 -3.76 -3.81
CA PHE A 36 -4.88 -3.59 -2.67
C PHE A 36 -3.47 -3.40 -3.19
N LEU A 37 -2.93 -2.19 -3.11
CA LEU A 37 -1.52 -1.96 -3.35
C LEU A 37 -0.75 -2.17 -2.05
N ILE A 38 0.27 -3.03 -2.08
CA ILE A 38 1.11 -3.36 -0.92
C ILE A 38 2.56 -3.04 -1.26
N ARG A 39 3.16 -2.13 -0.50
CA ARG A 39 4.61 -1.90 -0.60
C ARG A 39 5.33 -3.04 0.09
N HIS A 40 6.36 -3.59 -0.56
CA HIS A 40 7.22 -4.62 0.01
C HIS A 40 7.68 -4.30 1.44
N GLY A 41 8.00 -5.33 2.21
CA GLY A 41 8.49 -5.22 3.57
C GLY A 41 9.85 -4.57 3.67
N LYS A 42 10.17 -4.14 4.89
CA LYS A 42 11.43 -3.49 5.20
C LYS A 42 12.57 -4.49 4.99
N PRO A 43 13.56 -4.18 4.13
CA PRO A 43 14.73 -5.03 4.01
C PRO A 43 15.68 -4.84 5.18
N GLU A 44 16.45 -5.89 5.46
CA GLU A 44 17.61 -5.87 6.35
C GLU A 44 18.78 -5.20 5.61
N PHE A 45 18.85 -3.87 5.69
CA PHE A 45 19.83 -3.10 4.94
C PHE A 45 20.30 -1.85 5.69
N PRO A 46 21.58 -1.45 5.58
CA PRO A 46 22.13 -0.32 6.33
C PRO A 46 21.32 0.98 6.18
N TYR A 47 20.85 1.32 4.98
CA TYR A 47 20.13 2.58 4.75
C TYR A 47 18.67 2.57 5.20
N THR A 48 18.09 1.40 5.42
CA THR A 48 16.71 1.29 5.95
C THR A 48 16.68 1.27 7.46
N ASN A 49 17.76 0.81 8.09
CA ASN A 49 17.90 0.75 9.55
C ASN A 49 18.58 2.00 10.12
N GLU A 50 19.48 2.65 9.38
CA GLU A 50 20.16 3.89 9.77
C GLU A 50 19.94 5.02 8.72
N PRO A 51 18.69 5.47 8.47
CA PRO A 51 18.40 6.44 7.41
C PRO A 51 19.09 7.81 7.61
N GLY A 52 19.46 8.14 8.84
CA GLY A 52 20.18 9.37 9.21
C GLY A 52 21.71 9.28 9.06
N LYS A 53 22.27 8.10 8.75
CA LYS A 53 23.71 7.93 8.60
C LYS A 53 24.21 8.73 7.40
N TRP A 54 25.23 9.55 7.63
CA TRP A 54 25.90 10.32 6.58
C TRP A 54 26.82 9.43 5.76
N ILE A 55 26.56 9.35 4.46
CA ILE A 55 27.30 8.51 3.51
C ILE A 55 27.64 9.31 2.26
N TRP A 56 28.67 8.88 1.55
CA TRP A 56 29.03 9.44 0.24
C TRP A 56 28.09 8.92 -0.84
N GLY A 57 27.83 9.72 -1.87
CA GLY A 57 27.01 9.30 -3.01
C GLY A 57 27.59 8.08 -3.74
N SER A 58 28.92 7.92 -3.75
CA SER A 58 29.60 6.75 -4.31
C SER A 58 29.24 5.47 -3.53
N GLU A 59 29.16 5.59 -2.21
CA GLU A 59 28.72 4.52 -1.33
C GLU A 59 27.25 4.17 -1.57
N PHE A 60 26.38 5.19 -1.66
CA PHE A 60 24.96 5.02 -2.00
C PHE A 60 24.77 4.30 -3.34
N ASN A 61 25.44 4.74 -4.40
CA ASN A 61 25.36 4.12 -5.73
C ASN A 61 25.80 2.65 -5.70
N ARG A 62 26.85 2.32 -4.94
CA ARG A 62 27.32 0.94 -4.77
C ARG A 62 26.31 0.08 -4.00
N LEU A 63 25.77 0.61 -2.91
CA LEU A 63 24.85 -0.13 -2.04
C LEU A 63 23.44 -0.26 -2.64
N SER A 64 22.95 0.70 -3.43
CA SER A 64 21.67 0.58 -4.15
C SER A 64 21.60 -0.66 -5.05
N LYS A 65 22.71 -1.11 -5.63
CA LYS A 65 22.75 -2.37 -6.39
C LYS A 65 22.49 -3.60 -5.51
N ARG A 66 23.06 -3.61 -4.31
CA ARG A 66 22.92 -4.72 -3.35
C ARG A 66 21.58 -4.68 -2.61
N TYR A 67 20.90 -3.55 -2.63
CA TYR A 67 19.60 -3.37 -2.01
C TYR A 67 18.54 -4.30 -2.61
N ASP A 68 18.56 -4.52 -3.93
CA ASP A 68 17.62 -5.43 -4.58
C ASP A 68 17.79 -6.90 -4.18
N GLU A 69 19.00 -7.26 -3.75
CA GLU A 69 19.36 -8.62 -3.31
C GLU A 69 19.09 -8.85 -1.82
N SER A 70 18.82 -7.79 -1.06
CA SER A 70 18.68 -7.85 0.40
C SER A 70 17.45 -8.65 0.85
N ALA A 71 17.61 -9.39 1.95
CA ALA A 71 16.52 -10.12 2.59
C ALA A 71 15.63 -9.16 3.40
N LEU A 72 14.41 -9.60 3.72
CA LEU A 72 13.52 -8.88 4.63
C LEU A 72 13.99 -8.95 6.09
N ASN A 73 13.78 -7.85 6.84
CA ASN A 73 13.93 -7.84 8.29
C ASN A 73 12.73 -8.59 8.93
N GLY A 74 12.95 -9.82 9.38
CA GLY A 74 11.86 -10.71 9.80
C GLY A 74 11.09 -10.25 11.04
N SER A 75 11.74 -9.63 12.03
CA SER A 75 11.08 -9.17 13.25
C SER A 75 10.25 -7.91 13.01
N TRP A 76 10.84 -6.91 12.35
CA TRP A 76 10.15 -5.67 12.02
C TRP A 76 8.91 -5.92 11.15
N ASN A 77 9.05 -6.77 10.12
CA ASN A 77 7.94 -7.05 9.21
C ASN A 77 6.81 -7.83 9.87
N ARG A 78 7.10 -8.81 10.74
CA ARG A 78 6.05 -9.53 11.50
C ARG A 78 5.27 -8.58 12.40
N ASN A 79 5.98 -7.79 13.21
CA ASN A 79 5.35 -6.79 14.09
C ASN A 79 4.51 -5.78 13.29
N ARG A 80 4.97 -5.40 12.09
CA ARG A 80 4.22 -4.49 11.22
C ARG A 80 2.96 -5.17 10.64
N LEU A 81 3.02 -6.45 10.28
CA LEU A 81 1.83 -7.19 9.84
C LEU A 81 0.80 -7.33 10.96
N ASP A 82 1.23 -7.66 12.18
CA ASP A 82 0.35 -7.81 13.34
C ASP A 82 -0.36 -6.50 13.72
N SER A 83 0.16 -5.35 13.27
CA SER A 83 -0.47 -4.03 13.45
C SER A 83 -1.60 -3.71 12.45
N HIS A 84 -1.85 -4.55 11.44
CA HIS A 84 -2.96 -4.37 10.51
C HIS A 84 -4.24 -4.99 11.06
N GLU A 85 -5.37 -4.37 10.72
CA GLU A 85 -6.70 -4.94 11.01
C GLU A 85 -6.82 -6.36 10.44
N PRO A 86 -7.17 -7.37 11.25
CA PRO A 86 -7.22 -8.76 10.81
C PRO A 86 -8.14 -8.98 9.59
N GLY A 87 -9.29 -8.31 9.54
CA GLY A 87 -10.23 -8.40 8.43
C GLY A 87 -9.66 -7.86 7.11
N LEU A 88 -8.80 -6.84 7.14
CA LEU A 88 -8.13 -6.35 5.94
C LEU A 88 -7.16 -7.40 5.38
N LEU A 89 -6.38 -8.06 6.25
CA LEU A 89 -5.45 -9.10 5.84
C LEU A 89 -6.16 -10.32 5.28
N GLU A 90 -7.33 -10.68 5.80
CA GLU A 90 -8.16 -11.76 5.25
C GLU A 90 -8.60 -11.46 3.81
N ILE A 91 -9.10 -10.25 3.54
CA ILE A 91 -9.50 -9.84 2.19
C ILE A 91 -8.28 -9.80 1.23
N VAL A 92 -7.14 -9.31 1.70
CA VAL A 92 -5.90 -9.34 0.91
C VAL A 92 -5.50 -10.78 0.58
N ARG A 93 -5.63 -11.72 1.53
CA ARG A 93 -5.31 -13.14 1.32
C ARG A 93 -6.27 -13.85 0.37
N SER A 94 -7.54 -13.45 0.32
CA SER A 94 -8.54 -14.02 -0.57
C SER A 94 -8.51 -13.45 -1.99
N SER A 95 -7.94 -12.25 -2.17
CA SER A 95 -7.77 -11.59 -3.48
C SER A 95 -6.83 -12.34 -4.44
N LEU A 96 -6.86 -12.00 -5.73
CA LEU A 96 -5.89 -12.45 -6.72
C LEU A 96 -4.50 -11.86 -6.39
N PRO A 97 -3.48 -12.69 -6.09
CA PRO A 97 -2.18 -12.17 -5.69
C PRO A 97 -1.26 -11.97 -6.90
N LEU A 98 -0.82 -10.73 -7.09
CA LEU A 98 0.16 -10.30 -8.07
C LEU A 98 1.39 -9.73 -7.38
N SER A 99 2.57 -9.92 -7.94
CA SER A 99 3.81 -9.36 -7.38
C SER A 99 4.73 -8.87 -8.49
N SER A 100 5.61 -7.92 -8.18
CA SER A 100 6.85 -7.82 -8.94
C SER A 100 7.69 -9.08 -8.71
N ASP A 101 8.57 -9.39 -9.65
CA ASP A 101 9.52 -10.51 -9.54
C ASP A 101 10.80 -10.14 -8.78
N ILE A 102 10.87 -8.93 -8.19
CA ILE A 102 11.99 -8.54 -7.33
C ILE A 102 11.86 -9.26 -5.98
N ARG A 103 12.96 -9.88 -5.53
CA ARG A 103 13.05 -10.74 -4.33
C ARG A 103 12.28 -10.21 -3.11
N ARG A 104 12.42 -8.93 -2.77
CA ARG A 104 11.75 -8.37 -1.59
C ARG A 104 10.22 -8.29 -1.73
N ALA A 105 9.69 -8.09 -2.93
CA ALA A 105 8.25 -8.10 -3.17
C ALA A 105 7.70 -9.52 -3.07
N THR A 106 8.36 -10.50 -3.72
CA THR A 106 7.95 -11.91 -3.65
C THR A 106 8.04 -12.47 -2.24
N GLN A 107 9.12 -12.16 -1.49
CA GLN A 107 9.23 -12.52 -0.07
C GLN A 107 8.14 -11.88 0.79
N THR A 108 7.70 -10.66 0.44
CA THR A 108 6.60 -9.99 1.16
C THR A 108 5.28 -10.70 0.87
N ALA A 109 5.02 -11.06 -0.39
CA ALA A 109 3.84 -11.81 -0.76
C ALA A 109 3.77 -13.15 0.00
N SER A 110 4.87 -13.92 0.04
CA SER A 110 4.93 -15.16 0.84
C SER A 110 4.73 -14.94 2.33
N LEU A 111 5.20 -13.83 2.89
CA LEU A 111 5.01 -13.49 4.31
C LEU A 111 3.54 -13.17 4.61
N VAL A 112 2.84 -12.48 3.70
CA VAL A 112 1.45 -12.06 3.88
C VAL A 112 0.46 -13.19 3.60
N LEU A 113 0.70 -13.95 2.51
CA LEU A 113 -0.22 -14.93 1.95
C LEU A 113 0.06 -16.37 2.40
N GLY A 114 1.26 -16.64 2.94
CA GLY A 114 1.77 -17.99 3.13
C GLY A 114 2.56 -18.50 1.91
N LYS A 115 3.52 -19.40 2.15
CA LYS A 115 4.46 -19.88 1.12
C LYS A 115 3.81 -20.70 0.01
N GLU A 116 2.70 -21.37 0.30
CA GLU A 116 2.01 -22.27 -0.63
C GLU A 116 1.08 -21.52 -1.61
N ARG A 117 0.84 -20.21 -1.39
CA ARG A 117 -0.01 -19.43 -2.28
C ARG A 117 0.72 -19.18 -3.60
N ASN A 118 0.10 -19.58 -4.71
CA ASN A 118 0.60 -19.24 -6.04
C ASN A 118 0.44 -17.74 -6.30
N VAL A 119 1.54 -17.03 -6.52
CA VAL A 119 1.58 -15.57 -6.78
C VAL A 119 2.11 -15.32 -8.18
N GLN A 120 1.33 -14.61 -9.01
CA GLN A 120 1.76 -14.29 -10.35
C GLN A 120 2.78 -13.15 -10.32
N CYS A 121 4.00 -13.40 -10.83
CA CYS A 121 5.10 -12.45 -10.78
C CYS A 121 5.32 -11.81 -12.15
N HIS A 122 5.31 -10.48 -12.23
CA HIS A 122 5.47 -9.74 -13.49
C HIS A 122 6.52 -8.64 -13.39
N GLN A 123 7.33 -8.49 -14.45
CA GLN A 123 8.28 -7.38 -14.58
C GLN A 123 7.59 -6.01 -14.66
N LEU A 124 6.32 -6.01 -15.10
CA LEU A 124 5.46 -4.83 -15.19
C LEU A 124 5.41 -4.03 -13.87
N PHE A 125 5.51 -4.73 -12.73
CA PHE A 125 5.38 -4.16 -11.40
C PHE A 125 6.73 -3.88 -10.71
N ARG A 126 7.86 -3.94 -11.42
CA ARG A 126 9.20 -3.64 -10.86
C ARG A 126 9.34 -2.18 -10.43
N GLU A 127 10.26 -1.93 -9.49
CA GLU A 127 10.63 -0.57 -9.09
C GLU A 127 11.24 0.19 -10.27
N VAL A 128 11.10 1.52 -10.25
CA VAL A 128 11.75 2.38 -11.25
C VAL A 128 13.26 2.44 -10.97
N PRO A 129 14.12 2.08 -11.95
CA PRO A 129 15.57 2.21 -11.80
C PRO A 129 15.96 3.69 -11.74
N LEU A 130 16.50 4.12 -10.60
CA LEU A 130 16.92 5.50 -10.38
C LEU A 130 18.36 5.74 -10.87
N PRO A 131 18.66 6.95 -11.37
CA PRO A 131 20.00 7.30 -11.81
C PRO A 131 20.95 7.40 -10.61
N ALA A 132 22.24 7.22 -10.91
CA ALA A 132 23.29 7.44 -9.92
C ALA A 132 23.32 8.90 -9.41
N VAL A 133 23.61 9.10 -8.13
CA VAL A 133 23.81 10.43 -7.53
C VAL A 133 25.29 10.86 -7.62
N PRO A 134 25.63 12.16 -7.47
CA PRO A 134 27.01 12.62 -7.47
C PRO A 134 27.84 11.94 -6.38
N GLY A 135 28.92 11.26 -6.78
CA GLY A 135 29.68 10.41 -5.87
C GLY A 135 30.37 11.14 -4.73
N PHE A 136 30.76 12.39 -4.98
CA PHE A 136 31.47 13.27 -4.05
C PHE A 136 30.56 13.95 -3.02
N LEU A 137 29.24 13.81 -3.12
CA LEU A 137 28.32 14.48 -2.21
C LEU A 137 28.09 13.62 -0.97
N LYS A 138 28.27 14.19 0.23
CA LYS A 138 27.99 13.50 1.50
C LYS A 138 26.68 14.01 2.10
N LEU A 139 25.72 13.12 2.28
CA LEU A 139 24.40 13.41 2.82
C LEU A 139 23.92 12.24 3.69
N PRO A 140 22.89 12.42 4.53
CA PRO A 140 22.20 11.29 5.13
C PRO A 140 21.65 10.34 4.07
N ALA A 141 21.68 9.03 4.32
CA ALA A 141 21.35 7.99 3.34
C ALA A 141 19.99 8.20 2.65
N TYR A 142 18.96 8.63 3.40
CA TYR A 142 17.65 8.91 2.84
C TYR A 142 17.62 10.08 1.84
N TRP A 143 18.48 11.09 2.03
CA TRP A 143 18.57 12.24 1.12
C TRP A 143 19.14 11.88 -0.25
N HIS A 144 20.01 10.87 -0.34
CA HIS A 144 20.48 10.36 -1.62
C HIS A 144 19.35 9.73 -2.44
N LEU A 145 18.40 9.04 -1.79
CA LEU A 145 17.21 8.51 -2.47
C LEU A 145 16.32 9.63 -3.02
N ILE A 146 16.13 10.70 -2.25
CA ILE A 146 15.40 11.90 -2.71
C ILE A 146 16.13 12.53 -3.91
N LEU A 147 17.43 12.74 -3.79
CA LEU A 147 18.26 13.33 -4.84
C LEU A 147 18.21 12.49 -6.13
N ALA A 148 18.27 11.17 -6.03
CA ALA A 148 18.17 10.27 -7.18
C ALA A 148 16.84 10.45 -7.92
N ARG A 149 15.72 10.59 -7.19
CA ARG A 149 14.41 10.89 -7.77
C ARG A 149 14.35 12.28 -8.41
N LEU A 150 14.93 13.30 -7.77
CA LEU A 150 14.98 14.65 -8.34
C LEU A 150 15.78 14.68 -9.64
N LEU A 151 16.94 14.01 -9.67
CA LEU A 151 17.74 13.87 -10.88
C LEU A 151 16.99 13.11 -11.98
N TRP A 152 16.26 12.06 -11.62
CA TRP A 152 15.40 11.33 -12.55
C TRP A 152 14.30 12.22 -13.13
N TYR A 153 13.63 13.02 -12.29
CA TYR A 153 12.63 14.00 -12.75
C TYR A 153 13.23 15.09 -13.64
N ALA A 154 14.49 15.46 -13.40
CA ALA A 154 15.26 16.40 -14.21
C ALA A 154 15.81 15.79 -15.51
N GLY A 155 15.52 14.51 -15.81
CA GLY A 155 15.92 13.86 -17.06
C GLY A 155 17.34 13.29 -17.05
N LYS A 156 17.97 13.12 -15.89
CA LYS A 156 19.24 12.39 -15.80
C LYS A 156 19.07 10.96 -16.32
N HIS A 157 20.02 10.52 -17.14
CA HIS A 157 20.01 9.18 -17.73
C HIS A 157 19.82 8.07 -16.68
N SER A 158 18.81 7.22 -16.91
CA SER A 158 18.50 5.99 -16.20
C SER A 158 17.99 4.94 -17.18
N ASP A 159 18.01 3.67 -16.79
CA ASP A 159 17.56 2.57 -17.64
C ASP A 159 16.07 2.71 -18.04
N GLU A 160 15.29 3.39 -17.22
CA GLU A 160 13.91 3.75 -17.51
C GLU A 160 13.69 5.26 -17.29
N PRO A 161 13.59 6.05 -18.37
CA PRO A 161 13.21 7.45 -18.30
C PRO A 161 11.75 7.66 -17.84
N ARG A 162 11.42 8.90 -17.48
CA ARG A 162 10.11 9.29 -16.94
C ARG A 162 8.92 8.89 -17.81
N GLU A 163 9.02 9.08 -19.11
CA GLU A 163 7.92 8.77 -20.05
C GLU A 163 7.68 7.27 -20.14
N GLN A 164 8.74 6.47 -20.14
CA GLN A 164 8.65 5.00 -20.13
C GLN A 164 8.03 4.50 -18.82
N ALA A 165 8.45 5.03 -17.67
CA ALA A 165 7.86 4.66 -16.38
C ALA A 165 6.38 5.03 -16.28
N ARG A 166 5.97 6.18 -16.84
CA ARG A 166 4.56 6.57 -16.93
C ARG A 166 3.77 5.65 -17.84
N SER A 167 4.30 5.33 -19.02
CA SER A 167 3.69 4.35 -19.93
C SER A 167 3.56 2.98 -19.27
N ARG A 168 4.57 2.54 -18.51
CA ARG A 168 4.53 1.28 -17.77
C ARG A 168 3.49 1.31 -16.64
N ALA A 169 3.36 2.41 -15.90
CA ALA A 169 2.31 2.57 -14.91
C ALA A 169 0.91 2.51 -15.54
N SER A 170 0.71 3.14 -16.71
CA SER A 170 -0.54 3.01 -17.50
C SER A 170 -0.81 1.56 -17.88
N LYS A 171 0.16 0.85 -18.45
CA LYS A 171 0.01 -0.58 -18.81
C LYS A 171 -0.28 -1.46 -17.59
N ALA A 172 0.28 -1.12 -16.43
CA ALA A 172 0.00 -1.80 -15.18
C ALA A 172 -1.43 -1.57 -14.71
N ALA A 173 -1.96 -0.35 -14.85
CA ALA A 173 -3.37 -0.08 -14.58
C ALA A 173 -4.29 -0.80 -15.59
N ASP A 174 -3.95 -0.82 -16.88
CA ASP A 174 -4.69 -1.59 -17.90
C ASP A 174 -4.76 -3.08 -17.53
N PHE A 175 -3.63 -3.65 -17.10
CA PHE A 175 -3.57 -5.03 -16.64
C PHE A 175 -4.47 -5.26 -15.42
N LEU A 176 -4.39 -4.39 -14.40
CA LEU A 176 -5.20 -4.53 -13.18
C LEU A 176 -6.70 -4.40 -13.46
N GLU A 177 -7.08 -3.53 -14.40
CA GLU A 177 -8.47 -3.35 -14.83
C GLU A 177 -8.97 -4.48 -15.73
N SER A 178 -8.07 -5.21 -16.41
CA SER A 178 -8.45 -6.37 -17.23
C SER A 178 -8.82 -7.62 -16.43
N VAL A 179 -8.49 -7.65 -15.13
CA VAL A 179 -8.86 -8.76 -14.23
C VAL A 179 -10.26 -8.51 -13.66
N ASP A 180 -11.25 -8.36 -14.55
CA ASP A 180 -12.63 -8.10 -14.17
C ASP A 180 -13.15 -9.18 -13.19
N ASP A 181 -14.01 -8.74 -12.27
CA ASP A 181 -14.70 -9.54 -11.24
C ASP A 181 -13.89 -10.10 -10.06
N GLN A 182 -12.63 -9.67 -9.89
CA GLN A 182 -11.82 -10.07 -8.72
C GLN A 182 -11.16 -8.89 -8.02
N SER A 183 -11.15 -8.92 -6.69
CA SER A 183 -10.23 -8.08 -5.93
C SER A 183 -8.79 -8.55 -6.15
N VAL A 184 -7.83 -7.63 -6.20
CA VAL A 184 -6.42 -7.90 -6.49
C VAL A 184 -5.53 -7.42 -5.35
N SER A 185 -4.52 -8.20 -4.95
CA SER A 185 -3.43 -7.74 -4.10
C SER A 185 -2.13 -7.65 -4.89
N LEU A 186 -1.59 -6.45 -5.04
CA LEU A 186 -0.36 -6.18 -5.76
C LEU A 186 0.79 -5.86 -4.80
N PHE A 187 1.79 -6.75 -4.74
CA PHE A 187 3.03 -6.56 -3.99
C PHE A 187 4.10 -5.89 -4.88
N SER A 188 4.48 -4.65 -4.55
CA SER A 188 5.41 -3.87 -5.38
C SER A 188 6.23 -2.86 -4.55
N HIS A 189 6.66 -1.76 -5.15
CA HIS A 189 7.71 -0.87 -4.65
C HIS A 189 7.29 0.57 -4.55
N GLY A 190 7.98 1.33 -3.69
CA GLY A 190 7.48 2.63 -3.24
C GLY A 190 7.37 3.67 -4.35
N PHE A 191 8.35 3.75 -5.26
CA PHE A 191 8.31 4.79 -6.29
C PHE A 191 7.40 4.41 -7.46
N PHE A 192 7.42 3.15 -7.88
CA PHE A 192 6.47 2.63 -8.87
C PHE A 192 5.01 2.70 -8.39
N LEU A 193 4.71 2.28 -7.15
CA LEU A 193 3.37 2.36 -6.58
C LEU A 193 2.87 3.82 -6.48
N TYR A 194 3.78 4.79 -6.30
CA TYR A 194 3.41 6.20 -6.36
C TYR A 194 2.94 6.61 -7.76
N LEU A 195 3.65 6.20 -8.82
CA LEU A 195 3.24 6.45 -10.20
C LEU A 195 1.91 5.74 -10.53
N LEU A 196 1.78 4.47 -10.14
CA LEU A 196 0.57 3.67 -10.34
C LEU A 196 -0.63 4.25 -9.58
N THR A 197 -0.42 4.73 -8.35
CA THR A 197 -1.47 5.41 -7.56
C THR A 197 -2.04 6.58 -8.35
N HIS A 198 -1.18 7.45 -8.89
CA HIS A 198 -1.64 8.60 -9.68
C HIS A 198 -2.29 8.21 -11.01
N GLU A 199 -1.86 7.10 -11.62
CA GLU A 199 -2.52 6.52 -12.78
C GLU A 199 -3.95 6.08 -12.45
N LEU A 200 -4.12 5.27 -11.40
CA LEU A 200 -5.42 4.74 -10.97
C LEU A 200 -6.38 5.87 -10.59
N LEU A 201 -5.91 6.89 -9.86
CA LEU A 201 -6.73 8.06 -9.52
C LEU A 201 -7.25 8.79 -10.76
N ARG A 202 -6.41 8.94 -11.80
CA ARG A 202 -6.83 9.56 -13.06
C ARG A 202 -7.89 8.74 -13.80
N ARG A 203 -7.90 7.43 -13.61
CA ARG A 203 -8.88 6.48 -14.19
C ARG A 203 -10.17 6.35 -13.37
N GLY A 204 -10.32 7.14 -12.30
CA GLY A 204 -11.53 7.16 -11.46
C GLY A 204 -11.51 6.18 -10.29
N TRP A 205 -10.38 5.53 -10.00
CA TRP A 205 -10.22 4.84 -8.73
C TRP A 205 -10.10 5.83 -7.59
N HIS A 206 -10.64 5.46 -6.43
CA HIS A 206 -10.61 6.27 -5.22
C HIS A 206 -9.73 5.60 -4.18
N CYS A 207 -8.86 6.39 -3.55
CA CYS A 207 -8.02 5.98 -2.42
C CYS A 207 -7.95 7.12 -1.39
N GLU A 208 -7.98 6.77 -0.11
CA GLU A 208 -7.95 7.76 0.98
C GLU A 208 -6.59 8.46 1.12
N GLU A 209 -5.50 7.79 0.74
CA GLU A 209 -4.13 8.30 0.92
C GLU A 209 -3.30 8.26 -0.38
N THR A 210 -2.78 9.41 -0.80
CA THR A 210 -2.00 9.56 -2.04
C THR A 210 -0.50 9.81 -1.81
N ARG A 211 -0.07 9.93 -0.55
CA ARG A 211 1.35 10.12 -0.17
C ARG A 211 2.23 8.94 -0.60
N PRO A 212 3.57 9.02 -0.56
CA PRO A 212 4.39 7.82 -0.70
C PRO A 212 4.09 6.76 0.37
N MET A 213 3.96 5.50 -0.04
CA MET A 213 3.68 4.36 0.85
C MET A 213 4.86 4.03 1.74
N ARG A 214 4.63 3.65 3.00
CA ARG A 214 5.64 3.10 3.91
C ARG A 214 5.79 1.58 3.69
N TYR A 215 6.84 0.97 4.24
CA TYR A 215 7.01 -0.49 4.14
C TYR A 215 5.84 -1.23 4.76
N LEU A 216 5.37 -2.28 4.07
CA LEU A 216 4.17 -3.05 4.44
C LEU A 216 2.90 -2.20 4.61
N GLU A 217 2.85 -1.00 4.03
CA GLU A 217 1.57 -0.28 3.95
C GLU A 217 0.69 -0.94 2.91
N ILE A 218 -0.59 -1.12 3.25
CA ILE A 218 -1.64 -1.61 2.36
C ILE A 218 -2.56 -0.44 2.05
N ARG A 219 -2.83 -0.20 0.76
CA ARG A 219 -3.83 0.78 0.33
C ARG A 219 -4.91 0.13 -0.49
N SER A 220 -6.14 0.39 -0.09
CA SER A 220 -7.34 -0.01 -0.80
C SER A 220 -7.71 1.06 -1.82
N PHE A 221 -7.97 0.62 -3.04
CA PHE A 221 -8.58 1.42 -4.09
C PHE A 221 -9.93 0.81 -4.41
N VAL A 222 -10.93 1.68 -4.52
CA VAL A 222 -12.29 1.29 -4.90
C VAL A 222 -12.72 2.09 -6.12
N ARG A 223 -13.48 1.45 -7.01
CA ARG A 223 -14.14 2.13 -8.11
C ARG A 223 -15.63 2.17 -7.81
N LYS A 224 -16.26 3.35 -7.90
CA LYS A 224 -17.71 3.43 -7.84
C LYS A 224 -18.23 2.84 -9.16
N ASN A 225 -19.05 1.80 -9.10
CA ASN A 225 -19.69 1.27 -10.29
C ASN A 225 -20.53 2.38 -10.93
N GLY A 226 -20.23 2.76 -12.18
CA GLY A 226 -21.15 3.56 -13.02
C GLY A 226 -20.71 4.91 -13.57
N GLU A 227 -19.48 5.40 -13.35
CA GLU A 227 -19.01 6.62 -14.04
C GLU A 227 -18.19 6.26 -15.29
N PRO A 228 -18.66 6.60 -16.51
CA PRO A 228 -17.90 6.39 -17.72
C PRO A 228 -16.64 7.25 -17.70
N THR A 229 -15.50 6.65 -18.03
CA THR A 229 -14.27 7.37 -18.34
C THR A 229 -14.52 8.26 -19.54
N THR A 230 -14.72 9.55 -19.32
CA THR A 230 -14.67 10.56 -20.39
C THR A 230 -13.24 10.64 -20.91
N ASN A 231 -13.04 10.11 -22.13
CA ASN A 231 -11.86 10.40 -22.96
C ASN A 231 -11.76 11.89 -23.28
#